data_AF-A0AAX3X450-F1
#
_entry.id   AF-A0AAX3X450-F1
#
_cell.length_a   1.000
_cell.length_b   1.000
_cell.length_c   1.000
_cell.angle_alpha   90.00
_cell.angle_beta   90.00
_cell.angle_gamma   90.00
#
_symmetry.space_group_name_H-M   'P 1'
#
loop_
_entity.id
_entity.type
_entity.pdbx_description
1 polymer ?
#
loop_
_entity_poly.entity_id
_entity_poly.type
_entity_poly.pdbx_seq_one_letter_code
_entity_poly.pdbx_strand_id
1 'polypeptide(L)'
;MKIVVKNLMLISILLMSFAPVGYANNVIQQHANGEEGQVIYHVKYDYNAICKVLGISQEVYDQYWKEGLSIVDMADKVGLERREIISYFVTFHYQEMQKWREKGAMNEHQYFTLVYDLKDEITDFIERNPNKQ
;
A
#
# COMPACT_ATOMS: atom_id res chain seq x y z
N MET A 1 8.92 -64.34 -19.37
CA MET A 1 9.75 -63.34 -18.67
C MET A 1 8.82 -62.23 -18.18
N LYS A 2 8.67 -62.07 -16.87
CA LYS A 2 7.77 -61.09 -16.24
C LYS A 2 8.43 -59.72 -16.27
N ILE A 3 7.74 -58.70 -16.78
CA ILE A 3 7.96 -57.32 -16.34
C ILE A 3 6.58 -56.70 -16.11
N VAL A 4 6.25 -56.60 -14.83
CA VAL A 4 5.13 -55.84 -14.28
C VAL A 4 5.63 -54.41 -14.09
N VAL A 5 5.05 -53.44 -14.78
CA VAL A 5 5.21 -52.00 -14.49
C VAL A 5 3.80 -51.48 -14.21
N LYS A 6 3.29 -51.65 -12.98
CA LYS A 6 3.41 -50.75 -11.83
C LYS A 6 2.78 -49.37 -12.10
N ASN A 7 1.55 -49.22 -11.59
CA ASN A 7 0.89 -47.99 -11.17
C ASN A 7 0.88 -46.80 -12.13
N LEU A 8 -0.08 -46.80 -13.06
CA LEU A 8 -0.54 -45.61 -13.77
C LEU A 8 -1.55 -44.85 -12.89
N MET A 9 -1.08 -44.22 -11.82
CA MET A 9 -1.86 -43.25 -11.03
C MET A 9 -0.90 -42.16 -10.55
N LEU A 10 -0.65 -41.18 -11.41
CA LEU A 10 0.05 -39.94 -11.07
C LEU A 10 -0.87 -38.77 -11.44
N ILE A 11 -1.73 -38.45 -10.47
CA ILE A 11 -2.02 -37.09 -9.99
C ILE A 11 -1.97 -36.03 -11.09
N SER A 12 -3.10 -35.83 -11.77
CA SER A 12 -3.36 -34.63 -12.57
C SER A 12 -4.43 -33.80 -11.87
N ILE A 13 -4.08 -33.23 -10.71
CA ILE A 13 -4.86 -32.19 -10.06
C ILE A 13 -3.86 -31.23 -9.44
N LEU A 14 -3.73 -30.05 -10.07
CA LEU A 14 -3.61 -28.72 -9.46
C LEU A 14 -2.81 -27.80 -10.41
N LEU A 15 -3.37 -27.48 -11.58
CA LEU A 15 -3.02 -26.23 -12.23
C LEU A 15 -3.78 -25.14 -11.49
N MET A 16 -3.06 -24.54 -10.55
CA MET A 16 -3.53 -23.45 -9.72
C MET A 16 -3.98 -22.29 -10.61
N SER A 17 -5.24 -21.91 -10.46
CA SER A 17 -5.71 -20.56 -10.75
C SER A 17 -5.03 -19.58 -9.80
N PHE A 18 -3.84 -19.11 -10.16
CA PHE A 18 -3.26 -17.88 -9.63
C PHE A 18 -3.17 -16.86 -10.76
N ALA A 19 -4.31 -16.23 -11.08
CA ALA A 19 -4.27 -14.90 -11.67
C ALA A 19 -4.33 -13.90 -10.51
N PRO A 20 -3.16 -13.33 -10.13
CA PRO A 20 -3.04 -11.89 -10.28
C PRO A 20 -1.62 -11.46 -10.68
N VAL A 21 -1.04 -12.08 -11.72
CA VAL A 21 0.25 -11.61 -12.29
C VAL A 21 0.05 -10.80 -13.58
N GLY A 22 -1.13 -10.90 -14.22
CA GLY A 22 -1.40 -10.24 -15.50
C GLY A 22 -1.53 -8.71 -15.42
N TYR A 23 -2.04 -8.15 -14.30
CA TYR A 23 -2.27 -6.70 -14.20
C TYR A 23 -0.96 -5.91 -14.07
N ALA A 24 -0.01 -6.41 -13.28
CA ALA A 24 1.29 -5.77 -13.11
C ALA A 24 2.14 -5.81 -14.39
N ASN A 25 2.10 -6.92 -15.14
CA ASN A 25 2.92 -7.09 -16.34
C ASN A 25 2.54 -6.12 -17.47
N ASN A 26 1.25 -5.84 -17.66
CA ASN A 26 0.79 -4.95 -18.72
C ASN A 26 1.16 -3.49 -18.45
N VAL A 27 1.08 -3.06 -17.19
CA VAL A 27 1.47 -1.71 -16.74
C VAL A 27 2.98 -1.52 -16.88
N ILE A 28 3.79 -2.52 -16.49
CA ILE A 28 5.26 -2.48 -16.64
C ILE A 28 5.67 -2.41 -18.13
N GLN A 29 5.00 -3.14 -19.03
CA GLN A 29 5.30 -3.09 -20.47
C GLN A 29 4.87 -1.78 -21.14
N GLN A 30 3.75 -1.18 -20.74
CA GLN A 30 3.33 0.14 -21.25
C GLN A 30 4.28 1.26 -20.81
N HIS A 31 4.78 1.22 -19.58
CA HIS A 31 5.69 2.24 -19.05
C HIS A 31 7.14 2.10 -19.53
N ALA A 32 7.59 0.89 -19.91
CA ALA A 32 8.91 0.68 -20.51
C ALA A 32 9.07 1.34 -21.91
N ASN A 33 7.96 1.67 -22.58
CA ASN A 33 7.97 2.27 -23.92
C ASN A 33 7.86 3.82 -23.93
N GLY A 34 7.94 4.48 -22.78
CA GLY A 34 8.03 5.95 -22.73
C GLY A 34 6.77 6.71 -23.16
N GLU A 35 5.61 6.03 -23.26
CA GLU A 35 4.33 6.75 -23.43
C GLU A 35 3.96 7.44 -22.11
N GLU A 36 3.59 8.73 -22.20
CA GLU A 36 3.13 9.59 -21.09
C GLU A 36 1.76 9.15 -20.53
N GLY A 37 1.63 7.88 -20.16
CA GLY A 37 0.47 7.36 -19.46
C GLY A 37 0.41 7.91 -18.02
N GLN A 38 -0.79 8.28 -17.57
CA GLN A 38 -1.04 8.68 -16.20
C GLN A 38 -0.81 7.49 -15.26
N VAL A 39 0.11 7.62 -14.30
CA VAL A 39 0.32 6.62 -13.24
C VAL A 39 -0.80 6.78 -12.22
N ILE A 40 -1.57 5.70 -12.00
CA ILE A 40 -2.52 5.63 -10.90
C ILE A 40 -1.75 5.14 -9.67
N TYR A 41 -1.33 6.09 -8.83
CA TYR A 41 -0.64 5.78 -7.59
C TYR A 41 -1.65 5.39 -6.52
N HIS A 42 -1.57 4.14 -6.05
CA HIS A 42 -2.41 3.64 -4.96
C HIS A 42 -1.55 2.81 -4.01
N VAL A 43 -1.61 3.15 -2.73
CA VAL A 43 -0.88 2.45 -1.67
C VAL A 43 -1.84 1.94 -0.61
N LYS A 44 -1.53 0.77 -0.08
CA LYS A 44 -2.26 0.20 1.05
C LYS A 44 -1.54 0.55 2.34
N TYR A 45 -2.22 1.26 3.22
CA TYR A 45 -1.70 1.55 4.56
C TYR A 45 -1.79 0.32 5.47
N ASP A 46 -0.75 0.11 6.27
CA ASP A 46 -0.73 -0.89 7.33
C ASP A 46 -1.17 -0.24 8.65
N TYR A 47 -2.40 -0.52 9.06
CA TYR A 47 -2.96 0.01 10.31
C TYR A 47 -2.22 -0.50 11.56
N ASN A 48 -1.56 -1.66 11.52
CA ASN A 48 -0.71 -2.09 12.63
C ASN A 48 0.52 -1.19 12.76
N ALA A 49 1.11 -0.75 11.64
CA ALA A 49 2.23 0.17 11.65
C ALA A 49 1.81 1.56 12.15
N ILE A 50 0.62 2.03 11.75
CA ILE A 50 0.03 3.28 12.25
C ILE A 50 -0.19 3.20 13.77
N CYS A 51 -0.78 2.11 14.27
CA CYS A 51 -0.96 1.89 15.71
C CYS A 51 0.37 1.92 16.48
N LYS A 52 1.43 1.31 15.92
CA LYS A 52 2.77 1.35 16.50
C LYS A 52 3.34 2.76 16.58
N VAL A 53 3.15 3.58 15.54
CA VAL A 53 3.58 5.00 15.54
C VAL A 53 2.84 5.78 16.61
N LEU A 54 1.53 5.56 16.73
CA LEU A 54 0.68 6.19 17.75
C LEU A 54 0.93 5.65 19.16
N GLY A 55 1.66 4.54 19.31
CA GLY A 55 1.86 3.90 20.61
C GLY A 55 0.58 3.33 21.22
N ILE A 56 -0.41 2.98 20.40
CA ILE A 56 -1.70 2.42 20.84
C ILE A 56 -1.92 1.01 20.29
N SER A 57 -2.83 0.24 20.90
CA SER A 57 -3.27 -1.04 20.36
C SER A 57 -4.30 -0.85 19.25
N GLN A 58 -4.54 -1.89 18.46
CA GLN A 58 -5.57 -1.87 17.41
C GLN A 58 -6.97 -1.65 18.01
N GLU A 59 -7.25 -2.22 19.18
CA GLU A 59 -8.54 -2.05 19.86
C GLU A 59 -8.78 -0.59 20.27
N VAL A 60 -7.74 0.09 20.75
CA VAL A 60 -7.79 1.52 21.10
C VAL A 60 -7.99 2.36 19.84
N TYR A 61 -7.26 2.05 18.77
CA TYR A 61 -7.43 2.71 17.48
C TYR A 61 -8.88 2.59 16.97
N ASP A 62 -9.42 1.37 16.95
CA ASP A 62 -10.78 1.09 16.47
C ASP A 62 -11.84 1.81 17.31
N GLN A 63 -11.62 1.91 18.63
CA GLN A 63 -12.51 2.65 19.52
C GLN A 63 -12.49 4.15 19.21
N TYR A 64 -11.30 4.77 19.13
CA TYR A 64 -11.16 6.17 18.75
C TYR A 64 -11.73 6.45 17.36
N TRP A 65 -11.55 5.54 16.41
CA TRP A 65 -12.11 5.68 15.08
C TRP A 65 -13.64 5.71 15.09
N LYS A 66 -14.28 4.85 15.89
CA LYS A 66 -15.75 4.86 16.07
C LYS A 66 -16.24 6.13 16.76
N GLU A 67 -15.44 6.71 17.64
CA GLU A 67 -15.71 7.98 18.31
C GLU A 67 -15.53 9.21 17.39
N GLY A 68 -15.09 9.02 16.14
CA GLY A 68 -14.94 10.09 15.16
C GLY A 68 -13.57 10.77 15.16
N LEU A 69 -12.58 10.23 15.88
CA LEU A 69 -11.24 10.80 15.91
C LEU A 69 -10.47 10.44 14.64
N SER A 70 -9.88 11.44 14.02
CA SER A 70 -8.89 11.27 12.96
C SER A 70 -7.56 10.77 13.52
N ILE A 71 -6.62 10.36 12.66
CA ILE A 71 -5.28 9.94 13.08
C ILE A 71 -4.56 11.08 13.79
N VAL A 72 -4.76 12.32 13.37
CA VAL A 72 -4.21 13.51 14.05
C VAL A 72 -4.85 13.69 15.42
N ASP A 73 -6.17 13.55 15.54
CA ASP A 73 -6.84 13.65 16.84
C ASP A 73 -6.35 12.55 17.82
N MET A 74 -6.06 11.36 17.31
CA MET A 74 -5.48 10.26 18.10
C MET A 74 -4.04 10.57 18.52
N ALA A 75 -3.23 11.15 17.63
CA ALA A 75 -1.85 11.56 17.93
C ALA A 75 -1.80 12.64 19.02
N ASP A 76 -2.67 13.66 18.91
CA ASP A 76 -2.78 14.72 19.90
C ASP A 76 -3.15 14.16 21.29
N LYS A 77 -4.00 13.12 21.35
CA LYS A 77 -4.37 12.44 22.61
C LYS A 77 -3.21 11.74 23.30
N VAL A 78 -2.28 11.18 22.53
CA VAL A 78 -1.11 10.47 23.07
C VAL A 78 0.12 11.37 23.21
N GLY A 79 -0.02 12.67 22.92
CA GLY A 79 1.05 13.66 23.04
C GLY A 79 2.08 13.63 21.90
N LEU A 80 1.71 13.09 20.74
CA LEU A 80 2.54 13.15 19.53
C LEU A 80 2.25 14.43 18.76
N GLU A 81 3.29 15.09 18.26
CA GLU A 81 3.09 16.25 17.41
C GLU A 81 2.57 15.84 16.04
N ARG A 82 1.66 16.63 15.48
CA ARG A 82 1.18 16.48 14.09
C ARG A 82 2.32 16.32 13.07
N ARG A 83 3.45 17.02 13.29
CA ARG A 83 4.63 16.93 12.42
C ARG A 83 5.21 15.51 12.38
N GLU A 84 5.20 14.79 13.49
CA GLU A 84 5.72 13.42 13.57
C GLU A 84 4.85 12.47 12.73
N ILE A 85 3.53 12.63 12.80
CA ILE A 85 2.57 11.87 11.98
C ILE A 85 2.79 12.15 10.49
N ILE A 86 2.87 13.42 10.10
CA ILE A 86 3.14 13.80 8.70
C ILE A 86 4.48 13.20 8.25
N SER A 87 5.53 13.29 9.07
CA SER A 87 6.85 12.76 8.74
C SER A 87 6.83 11.24 8.51
N TYR A 88 6.05 10.50 9.31
CA TYR A 88 5.85 9.07 9.09
C TYR A 88 5.23 8.78 7.72
N PHE A 89 4.13 9.45 7.37
CA PHE A 89 3.48 9.22 6.07
C PHE A 89 4.34 9.67 4.89
N VAL A 90 5.02 10.81 4.98
CA VAL A 90 5.98 11.26 3.96
C VAL A 90 7.06 10.19 3.73
N THR A 91 7.60 9.62 4.80
CA THR A 91 8.62 8.57 4.72
C THR A 91 8.06 7.29 4.08
N PHE A 92 6.85 6.88 4.48
CA PHE A 92 6.17 5.72 3.90
C PHE A 92 5.97 5.88 2.38
N HIS A 93 5.42 7.01 1.94
CA HIS A 93 5.18 7.28 0.52
C HIS A 93 6.48 7.36 -0.28
N TYR A 94 7.50 8.01 0.27
CA TYR A 94 8.83 8.04 -0.34
C TYR A 94 9.35 6.61 -0.60
N GLN A 95 9.28 5.73 0.41
CA GLN A 95 9.73 4.34 0.30
C GLN A 95 8.92 3.55 -0.72
N GLU A 96 7.59 3.70 -0.74
CA GLU A 96 6.74 3.05 -1.74
C GLU A 96 7.04 3.53 -3.15
N MET A 97 7.22 4.84 -3.36
CA MET A 97 7.59 5.38 -4.66
C MET A 97 8.96 4.87 -5.13
N GLN A 98 9.95 4.74 -4.22
CA GLN A 98 11.24 4.13 -4.61
C GLN A 98 11.09 2.69 -5.10
N LYS A 99 10.24 1.87 -4.44
CA LYS A 99 9.95 0.50 -4.91
C LYS A 99 9.34 0.47 -6.31
N TRP A 100 8.54 1.48 -6.67
CA TRP A 100 7.93 1.57 -8.00
C TRP A 100 8.96 2.00 -9.04
N ARG A 101 9.83 2.95 -8.70
CA ARG A 101 10.94 3.40 -9.55
C ARG A 101 11.95 2.28 -9.83
N GLU A 102 12.34 1.53 -8.81
CA GLU A 102 13.24 0.38 -8.93
C GLU A 102 12.68 -0.70 -9.86
N LYS A 103 11.35 -0.84 -9.93
CA LYS A 103 10.65 -1.78 -10.82
C LYS A 103 10.39 -1.22 -12.22
N GLY A 104 10.78 0.03 -12.50
CA GLY A 104 10.50 0.72 -13.77
C GLY A 104 9.02 1.10 -13.97
N ALA A 105 8.19 1.01 -12.92
CA ALA A 105 6.77 1.34 -12.98
C ALA A 105 6.48 2.85 -12.79
N MET A 106 7.51 3.62 -12.45
CA MET A 106 7.42 5.07 -12.24
C MET A 106 8.70 5.74 -12.73
N ASN A 107 8.56 6.71 -13.65
CA ASN A 107 9.67 7.54 -14.10
C ASN A 107 9.83 8.82 -13.24
N GLU A 108 10.86 9.60 -13.52
CA GLU A 108 11.19 10.82 -12.75
C GLU A 108 10.10 11.89 -12.83
N HIS A 109 9.53 12.12 -14.01
CA HIS A 109 8.45 13.09 -14.20
C HIS A 109 7.21 12.72 -13.36
N GLN A 110 6.79 11.45 -13.42
CA GLN A 110 5.67 10.93 -12.63
C GLN A 110 5.92 11.02 -11.12
N TYR A 111 7.15 10.71 -10.68
CA TYR A 111 7.55 10.85 -9.28
C TYR A 111 7.38 12.30 -8.80
N PHE A 112 7.92 13.28 -9.52
CA PHE A 112 7.82 14.67 -9.11
C PHE A 112 6.38 15.20 -9.14
N THR A 113 5.58 14.79 -10.14
CA THR A 113 4.16 15.13 -10.16
C THR A 113 3.43 14.62 -8.92
N LEU A 114 3.65 13.36 -8.53
CA LEU A 114 3.05 12.81 -7.30
C LEU A 114 3.54 13.51 -6.03
N VAL A 115 4.83 13.90 -5.97
CA VAL A 115 5.39 14.62 -4.82
C VAL A 115 4.71 15.96 -4.60
N TYR A 116 4.25 16.65 -5.65
CA TYR A 116 3.53 17.92 -5.50
C TYR A 116 2.17 17.74 -4.82
N ASP A 117 1.45 16.67 -5.13
CA ASP A 117 0.10 16.41 -4.61
C ASP A 117 0.13 15.70 -3.24
N LEU A 118 1.26 15.07 -2.90
CA LEU A 118 1.39 14.20 -1.75
C LEU A 118 1.07 14.88 -0.40
N LYS A 119 1.37 16.17 -0.27
CA LYS A 119 1.08 16.91 0.96
C LYS A 119 -0.42 16.92 1.26
N ASP A 120 -1.22 17.18 0.24
CA ASP A 120 -2.67 17.29 0.39
C ASP A 120 -3.28 15.89 0.56
N GLU A 121 -2.80 14.89 -0.19
CA GLU A 121 -3.21 13.48 0.01
C GLU A 121 -2.93 12.98 1.43
N ILE A 122 -1.74 13.25 1.98
CA ILE A 122 -1.39 12.88 3.35
C ILE A 122 -2.29 13.63 4.33
N THR A 123 -2.49 14.93 4.13
CA THR A 123 -3.33 15.75 5.01
C THR A 123 -4.75 15.22 5.06
N ASP A 124 -5.36 14.99 3.91
CA ASP A 124 -6.71 14.42 3.80
C ASP A 124 -6.78 13.04 4.47
N PHE A 125 -5.76 12.20 4.27
CA PHE A 125 -5.74 10.86 4.87
C PHE A 125 -5.66 10.89 6.41
N ILE A 126 -4.83 11.76 6.99
CA ILE A 126 -4.64 11.78 8.45
C ILE A 126 -5.76 12.54 9.18
N GLU A 127 -6.47 13.43 8.49
CA GLU A 127 -7.58 14.21 9.06
C GLU A 127 -8.95 13.58 8.85
N ARG A 128 -9.11 12.71 7.84
CA ARG A 128 -10.40 12.08 7.58
C ARG A 128 -10.80 11.14 8.71
N ASN A 129 -12.07 11.24 9.10
CA ASN A 129 -12.81 10.17 9.71
C ASN A 129 -14.29 10.34 9.32
N PRO A 130 -14.93 9.36 8.66
CA PRO A 130 -16.33 9.48 8.25
C PRO A 130 -17.32 9.53 9.42
N ASN A 131 -16.90 9.17 10.63
CA ASN A 131 -17.71 9.27 11.85
C ASN A 131 -17.55 10.64 12.55
N LYS A 132 -16.70 11.53 12.04
CA LYS A 132 -16.50 12.87 12.59
C LYS A 132 -17.75 13.72 12.32
N GLN A 133 -18.35 14.26 13.39
CA GLN A 133 -19.52 15.14 13.33
C GLN A 133 -19.13 16.59 13.03
#